data_AF-A0A968X7K7-F1
#
_entry.id   AF-A0A968X7K7-F1
#
_cell.length_a   1.000
_cell.length_b   1.000
_cell.length_c   1.000
_cell.angle_alpha   90.00
_cell.angle_beta   90.00
_cell.angle_gamma   90.00
#
_symmetry.space_group_name_H-M   'P 1'
#
loop_
_entity.id
_entity.type
_entity.pdbx_description
1 polymer ?
#
loop_
_entity_poly.entity_id
_entity_poly.type
_entity_poly.pdbx_seq_one_letter_code
_entity_poly.pdbx_strand_id
1 'polypeptide(L)'
;MSQRQSRRSSRSVESNPADYAEGRAQRSWSQSRNQSRGDSDRPVYSLLTKLIEQNAPLSNRSQLVLMYGPFQAEMPAEGTQGVASWLKACIEKHGVPSLVRFDDRRRAQVFRRDQFQPWFDSLTEG
;
A
#
# COMPACT_ATOMS: atom_id res chain seq x y z
N MET A 1 60.61 37.43 5.08
CA MET A 1 61.03 36.11 4.58
C MET A 1 60.35 35.04 5.42
N SER A 2 59.86 34.00 4.74
CA SER A 2 58.94 32.91 5.13
C SER A 2 59.16 32.23 6.50
N GLN A 3 58.07 31.82 7.19
CA GLN A 3 57.66 30.39 7.35
C GLN A 3 56.58 30.14 8.42
N ARG A 4 55.48 29.52 7.96
CA ARG A 4 54.79 28.30 8.45
C ARG A 4 54.54 28.06 9.96
N GLN A 5 53.25 28.19 10.29
CA GLN A 5 52.32 27.20 10.89
C GLN A 5 52.81 26.04 11.79
N SER A 6 52.01 25.90 12.87
CA SER A 6 51.49 24.67 13.51
C SER A 6 52.30 23.99 14.60
N ARG A 7 51.64 23.91 15.77
CA ARG A 7 51.55 22.81 16.79
C ARG A 7 51.60 23.44 18.20
N ARG A 8 51.00 22.93 19.28
CA ARG A 8 49.93 21.96 19.62
C ARG A 8 50.03 21.85 21.15
N SER A 9 48.90 21.87 21.86
CA SER A 9 48.70 21.33 23.23
C SER A 9 49.36 22.08 24.41
N SER A 10 48.79 22.20 25.62
CA SER A 10 47.81 21.35 26.31
C SER A 10 47.17 22.08 27.50
N ARG A 11 45.88 21.77 27.77
CA ARG A 11 45.22 21.44 29.07
C ARG A 11 45.35 22.42 30.25
N SER A 12 44.32 22.71 31.05
CA SER A 12 43.21 21.93 31.62
C SER A 12 42.04 22.90 31.94
N VAL A 13 40.85 22.59 32.45
CA VAL A 13 40.33 21.50 33.28
C VAL A 13 38.79 21.52 33.17
N GLU A 14 38.15 20.40 33.52
CA GLU A 14 36.78 20.30 34.06
C GLU A 14 35.62 20.61 33.09
N SER A 15 34.69 19.69 32.81
CA SER A 15 33.97 18.82 33.73
C SER A 15 33.34 17.65 32.96
N ASN A 16 33.26 16.47 33.58
CA ASN A 16 32.32 15.44 33.17
C ASN A 16 31.74 14.82 34.45
N PRO A 17 30.41 14.78 34.56
CA PRO A 17 29.79 13.51 34.87
C PRO A 17 28.75 13.16 33.81
N ALA A 18 28.96 11.98 33.22
CA ALA A 18 27.96 11.28 32.45
C ALA A 18 26.78 10.93 33.37
N ASP A 19 25.56 11.29 32.96
CA ASP A 19 24.34 10.53 33.27
C ASP A 19 23.17 11.04 32.39
N TYR A 20 22.77 10.17 31.45
CA TYR A 20 21.51 10.11 30.69
C TYR A 20 20.90 11.37 30.06
N ALA A 21 21.29 11.67 28.82
CA ALA A 21 20.42 12.38 27.87
C ALA A 21 20.67 11.91 26.44
N GLU A 22 20.59 10.60 26.20
CA GLU A 22 20.76 10.03 24.87
C GLU A 22 19.40 9.90 24.17
N GLY A 23 19.26 10.65 23.07
CA GLY A 23 18.37 10.28 21.99
C GLY A 23 16.91 10.69 22.14
N ARG A 24 16.62 12.01 22.16
CA ARG A 24 15.42 12.51 21.47
C ARG A 24 15.58 12.20 19.98
N ALA A 25 15.36 10.95 19.61
CA ALA A 25 15.08 10.56 18.24
C ALA A 25 13.72 11.19 17.88
N GLN A 26 13.77 12.41 17.37
CA GLN A 26 12.70 12.98 16.56
C GLN A 26 12.47 12.02 15.39
N ARG A 27 11.64 11.00 15.60
CA ARG A 27 11.02 10.23 14.53
C ARG A 27 9.93 11.11 13.94
N SER A 28 10.33 12.21 13.30
CA SER A 28 9.50 12.80 12.25
C SER A 28 9.40 11.72 11.19
N TRP A 29 8.28 11.02 11.17
CA TRP A 29 7.92 10.22 10.01
C TRP A 29 7.82 11.19 8.85
N SER A 30 8.91 11.27 8.10
CA SER A 30 9.03 11.97 6.86
C SER A 30 7.81 11.59 6.04
N GLN A 31 6.93 12.57 5.85
CA GLN A 31 5.92 12.55 4.81
C GLN A 31 6.64 12.16 3.52
N SER A 32 6.51 10.89 3.15
CA SER A 32 6.87 10.40 1.83
C SER A 32 5.84 10.98 0.88
N ARG A 33 6.06 12.25 0.54
CA ARG A 33 5.33 13.01 -0.47
C ARG A 33 6.18 12.90 -1.72
N ASN A 34 5.91 11.88 -2.54
CA ASN A 34 6.30 11.69 -3.96
C ASN A 34 6.24 10.19 -4.26
N GLN A 35 5.27 9.62 -4.99
CA GLN A 35 4.85 9.95 -6.34
C GLN A 35 3.58 9.15 -6.66
N SER A 36 2.49 9.84 -7.00
CA SER A 36 1.56 9.46 -8.07
C SER A 36 0.86 10.75 -8.49
N ARG A 37 1.63 11.64 -9.14
CA ARG A 37 1.06 12.73 -9.93
C ARG A 37 0.39 12.07 -11.14
N GLY A 38 -0.92 12.27 -11.28
CA GLY A 38 -1.66 12.15 -12.54
C GLY A 38 -1.43 10.88 -13.34
N ASP A 39 -2.14 9.80 -12.99
CA ASP A 39 -2.52 8.76 -13.95
C ASP A 39 -3.91 8.28 -13.54
N SER A 40 -4.89 9.19 -13.64
CA SER A 40 -6.29 8.95 -13.26
C SER A 40 -7.15 8.44 -14.40
N ASP A 41 -6.57 8.09 -15.55
CA ASP A 41 -7.35 7.80 -16.77
C ASP A 41 -6.97 6.51 -17.49
N ARG A 42 -5.97 5.77 -17.01
CA ARG A 42 -5.69 4.43 -17.54
C ARG A 42 -6.24 3.38 -16.60
N PRO A 43 -7.13 2.48 -17.05
CA PRO A 43 -7.36 1.26 -16.30
C PRO A 43 -6.00 0.60 -16.18
N VAL A 44 -5.50 0.47 -14.95
CA VAL A 44 -4.32 -0.35 -14.68
C VAL A 44 -4.73 -1.73 -15.14
N TYR A 45 -4.27 -2.16 -16.33
CA TYR A 45 -4.50 -3.49 -16.90
C TYR A 45 -3.79 -4.51 -16.01
N SER A 46 -4.36 -4.72 -14.84
CA SER A 46 -3.90 -5.62 -13.81
C SER A 46 -4.47 -7.00 -14.10
N LEU A 47 -3.82 -8.03 -13.59
CA LEU A 47 -4.36 -9.39 -13.63
C LEU A 47 -5.78 -9.44 -13.04
N LEU A 48 -6.05 -8.65 -12.00
CA LEU A 48 -7.38 -8.54 -11.40
C LEU A 48 -8.43 -8.08 -12.41
N THR A 49 -8.13 -7.04 -13.20
CA THR A 49 -9.06 -6.52 -14.22
C THR A 49 -9.44 -7.61 -15.22
N LYS A 50 -8.46 -8.41 -15.68
CA LYS A 50 -8.73 -9.54 -16.59
C LYS A 50 -9.61 -10.61 -15.95
N LEU A 51 -9.38 -10.92 -14.66
CA LEU A 51 -10.20 -11.89 -13.93
C LEU A 51 -11.64 -11.40 -13.74
N ILE A 52 -11.83 -10.10 -13.52
CA ILE A 52 -13.16 -9.47 -13.44
C ILE A 52 -13.86 -9.56 -14.80
N GLU A 53 -13.22 -9.10 -15.88
CA GLU A 53 -13.80 -9.10 -17.24
C GLU A 53 -14.21 -10.50 -17.70
N GLN A 54 -13.38 -11.51 -17.42
CA GLN A 54 -13.64 -12.90 -17.82
C GLN A 54 -14.52 -13.64 -16.81
N ASN A 55 -14.87 -13.02 -15.68
CA ASN A 55 -15.45 -13.67 -14.51
C ASN A 55 -14.71 -15.00 -14.17
N ALA A 56 -13.39 -14.99 -14.28
CA ALA A 56 -12.57 -16.16 -14.05
C ALA A 56 -12.37 -16.39 -12.54
N PRO A 57 -12.18 -17.64 -12.09
CA PRO A 57 -11.86 -17.93 -10.70
C PRO A 57 -10.47 -17.40 -10.33
N LEU A 58 -10.23 -17.23 -9.03
CA LEU A 58 -8.88 -16.94 -8.54
C LEU A 58 -7.92 -18.10 -8.84
N SER A 59 -6.67 -17.76 -9.13
CA SER A 59 -5.61 -18.75 -9.17
C SER A 59 -5.24 -19.16 -7.75
N ASN A 60 -4.80 -20.40 -7.53
CA ASN A 60 -4.38 -20.92 -6.22
C ASN A 60 -3.17 -20.18 -5.59
N ARG A 61 -2.60 -19.17 -6.26
CA ARG A 61 -1.55 -18.33 -5.67
C ARG A 61 -1.90 -16.85 -5.70
N SER A 62 -3.17 -16.55 -5.84
CA SER A 62 -3.69 -15.19 -5.83
C SER A 62 -4.69 -15.05 -4.69
N GLN A 63 -4.70 -13.88 -4.04
CA GLN A 63 -5.61 -13.58 -2.94
C GLN A 63 -6.35 -12.29 -3.26
N LEU A 64 -7.68 -12.30 -3.12
CA LEU A 64 -8.50 -11.09 -3.26
C LEU A 64 -9.19 -10.79 -1.93
N VAL A 65 -9.00 -9.56 -1.45
CA VAL A 65 -9.56 -9.07 -0.20
C VAL A 65 -10.27 -7.74 -0.43
N LEU A 66 -11.51 -7.64 0.03
CA LEU A 66 -12.29 -6.40 0.08
C LEU A 66 -12.28 -5.87 1.50
N MET A 67 -12.03 -4.57 1.66
CA MET A 67 -12.01 -3.92 2.96
C MET A 67 -13.11 -2.87 3.05
N TYR A 68 -13.95 -2.95 4.08
CA TYR A 68 -15.12 -2.08 4.28
C TYR A 68 -14.95 -1.10 5.45
N GLY A 69 -13.74 -1.01 6.00
CA GLY A 69 -13.44 -0.28 7.23
C GLY A 69 -13.20 -1.26 8.38
N PRO A 70 -14.19 -1.55 9.24
CA PRO A 70 -14.00 -2.41 10.42
C PRO A 70 -13.99 -3.91 10.08
N PHE A 71 -14.41 -4.31 8.87
CA PHE A 71 -14.41 -5.70 8.45
C PHE A 71 -13.83 -5.86 7.03
N GLN A 72 -13.45 -7.10 6.72
CA GLN A 72 -12.95 -7.50 5.42
C GLN A 72 -13.63 -8.78 4.94
N ALA A 73 -13.73 -8.94 3.62
CA ALA A 73 -14.18 -10.16 2.97
C ALA A 73 -13.07 -10.68 2.08
N GLU A 74 -12.75 -11.97 2.20
CA GLU A 74 -11.72 -12.63 1.41
C GLU A 74 -12.36 -13.63 0.47
N MET A 75 -11.93 -13.63 -0.79
CA MET A 75 -12.42 -14.56 -1.78
C MET A 75 -11.71 -15.92 -1.61
N PRO A 76 -12.46 -17.03 -1.56
CA PRO A 76 -11.86 -18.36 -1.51
C PRO A 76 -10.99 -18.65 -2.74
N ALA A 77 -9.74 -19.11 -2.53
CA ALA A 77 -8.78 -19.35 -3.61
C ALA A 77 -9.03 -20.65 -4.39
N GLU A 78 -9.76 -21.62 -3.82
CA GLU A 78 -9.97 -22.95 -4.43
C GLU A 78 -11.43 -23.17 -4.92
N GLY A 79 -12.13 -22.09 -5.25
CA GLY A 79 -13.50 -22.15 -5.78
C GLY A 79 -13.58 -22.12 -7.31
N THR A 80 -14.70 -22.62 -7.86
CA THR A 80 -15.09 -22.37 -9.26
C THR A 80 -15.76 -21.00 -9.44
N GLN A 81 -16.03 -20.29 -8.34
CA GLN A 81 -16.69 -19.00 -8.37
C GLN A 81 -15.80 -17.96 -9.04
N GLY A 82 -16.36 -17.27 -10.04
CA GLY A 82 -15.69 -16.19 -10.74
C GLY A 82 -15.55 -14.93 -9.89
N VAL A 83 -14.46 -14.18 -10.11
CA VAL A 83 -14.14 -12.96 -9.36
C VAL A 83 -15.26 -11.92 -9.47
N ALA A 84 -15.79 -11.67 -10.68
CA ALA A 84 -16.86 -10.70 -10.89
C ALA A 84 -18.15 -11.09 -10.15
N SER A 85 -18.53 -12.37 -10.22
CA SER A 85 -19.71 -12.88 -9.50
C SER A 85 -19.56 -12.77 -7.99
N TRP A 86 -18.37 -13.09 -7.45
CA TRP A 86 -18.08 -12.94 -6.03
C TRP A 86 -18.10 -11.48 -5.58
N LEU A 87 -17.50 -10.58 -6.37
CA LEU A 87 -17.53 -9.14 -6.14
C LEU A 87 -18.97 -8.60 -6.13
N LYS A 88 -19.78 -8.97 -7.12
CA LYS A 88 -21.20 -8.56 -7.20
C LYS A 88 -21.97 -9.00 -5.95
N ALA A 89 -21.83 -10.26 -5.53
CA ALA A 89 -22.48 -10.76 -4.31
C ALA A 89 -22.02 -10.02 -3.04
N CYS A 90 -20.73 -9.68 -2.94
CA CYS A 90 -20.22 -8.89 -1.83
C CYS A 90 -20.78 -7.46 -1.84
N ILE A 91 -20.90 -6.84 -3.02
CA ILE A 91 -21.44 -5.50 -3.16
C ILE A 91 -22.93 -5.45 -2.84
N GLU A 92 -23.71 -6.40 -3.32
CA GLU A 92 -25.15 -6.51 -3.01
C GLU A 92 -25.39 -6.70 -1.49
N LYS A 93 -24.51 -7.45 -0.82
CA LYS A 93 -24.66 -7.76 0.60
C LYS A 93 -24.12 -6.66 1.53
N HIS A 94 -23.03 -6.01 1.16
CA HIS A 94 -22.24 -5.15 2.05
C HIS A 94 -22.02 -3.73 1.52
N GLY A 95 -22.46 -3.43 0.30
CA GLY A 95 -22.20 -2.18 -0.41
C GLY A 95 -20.83 -2.15 -1.08
N VAL A 96 -20.41 -0.96 -1.54
CA VAL A 96 -19.12 -0.78 -2.20
C VAL A 96 -17.99 -0.77 -1.16
N PRO A 97 -16.94 -1.60 -1.29
CA PRO A 97 -15.80 -1.57 -0.38
C PRO A 97 -15.03 -0.24 -0.46
N SER A 98 -14.21 0.01 0.55
CA SER A 98 -13.31 1.18 0.62
C SER A 98 -11.97 0.92 -0.07
N LEU A 99 -11.46 -0.31 0.06
CA LEU A 99 -10.21 -0.77 -0.55
C LEU A 99 -10.40 -2.18 -1.13
N VAL A 100 -9.67 -2.45 -2.20
CA VAL A 100 -9.52 -3.80 -2.77
C VAL A 100 -8.04 -4.13 -2.77
N ARG A 101 -7.65 -5.21 -2.10
CA ARG A 101 -6.29 -5.75 -2.17
C ARG A 101 -6.29 -7.01 -3.01
N PHE A 102 -5.47 -7.03 -4.04
CA PHE A 102 -5.22 -8.20 -4.86
C PHE A 102 -3.74 -8.57 -4.78
N ASP A 103 -3.46 -9.70 -4.15
CA ASP A 103 -2.14 -10.30 -4.10
C ASP A 103 -2.00 -11.31 -5.25
N ASP A 104 -0.97 -11.13 -6.06
CA ASP A 104 -0.49 -12.15 -6.99
C ASP A 104 0.97 -12.43 -6.66
N ARG A 105 1.47 -13.63 -7.01
CA ARG A 105 2.81 -14.21 -6.70
C ARG A 105 4.00 -13.25 -6.69
N ARG A 106 3.90 -12.11 -7.40
CA ARG A 106 4.96 -11.12 -7.56
C ARG A 106 4.73 -9.83 -6.79
N ARG A 107 3.48 -9.42 -6.53
CA ARG A 107 3.17 -8.13 -5.92
C ARG A 107 1.72 -8.01 -5.45
N ALA A 108 1.55 -7.52 -4.23
CA ALA A 108 0.28 -7.00 -3.74
C ALA A 108 -0.07 -5.67 -4.42
N GLN A 109 -1.27 -5.58 -4.97
CA GLN A 109 -1.87 -4.36 -5.49
C GLN A 109 -3.00 -3.94 -4.57
N VAL A 110 -3.03 -2.66 -4.20
CA VAL A 110 -4.10 -2.08 -3.38
C VAL A 110 -4.75 -0.97 -4.18
N PHE A 111 -6.05 -1.11 -4.40
CA PHE A 111 -6.87 -0.16 -5.12
C PHE A 111 -7.76 0.56 -4.12
N ARG A 112 -7.84 1.88 -4.23
CA ARG A 112 -8.83 2.67 -3.49
C ARG A 112 -10.14 2.72 -4.24
N ARG A 113 -11.22 3.09 -3.53
CA ARG A 113 -12.57 3.20 -4.11
C ARG A 113 -12.59 3.94 -5.44
N ASP A 114 -11.97 5.11 -5.52
CA ASP A 114 -11.88 5.90 -6.75
C ASP A 114 -11.26 5.15 -7.94
N GLN A 115 -10.35 4.21 -7.68
CA GLN A 115 -9.61 3.49 -8.71
C GLN A 115 -10.33 2.24 -9.24
N PHE A 116 -11.18 1.61 -8.42
CA PHE A 116 -11.93 0.40 -8.81
C PHE A 116 -13.42 0.65 -9.05
N GLN A 117 -13.94 1.84 -8.71
CA GLN A 117 -15.34 2.22 -8.91
C GLN A 117 -15.83 1.91 -10.34
N PRO A 118 -15.09 2.21 -11.43
CA PRO A 118 -15.56 1.93 -12.79
C PRO A 118 -15.83 0.45 -13.06
N TRP A 119 -15.06 -0.45 -12.42
CA TRP A 119 -15.28 -1.89 -12.54
C TRP A 119 -16.58 -2.31 -11.86
N PHE A 120 -16.96 -1.65 -10.76
CA PHE A 120 -18.17 -1.98 -10.03
C PHE A 120 -19.42 -1.41 -10.67
N ASP A 121 -19.36 -0.18 -11.16
CA ASP A 121 -20.48 0.42 -11.90
C ASP A 121 -20.87 -0.51 -13.06
N SER A 122 -19.86 -1.02 -13.79
CA SER A 122 -20.04 -2.02 -14.86
C SER A 122 -20.63 -3.36 -14.39
N LEU A 123 -20.41 -3.77 -13.14
CA LEU A 123 -20.96 -5.03 -12.58
C LEU A 123 -22.39 -4.87 -12.05
N THR A 124 -22.79 -3.66 -11.67
CA THR A 124 -24.10 -3.35 -11.11
C THR A 124 -25.12 -2.88 -12.16
N GLU A 125 -24.68 -2.36 -13.30
CA GLU A 125 -25.55 -1.91 -14.40
C GLU A 125 -25.98 -3.04 -15.37
N GLY A 126 -25.80 -4.31 -14.99
CA GLY A 126 -26.17 -5.49 -15.78
C GLY A 126 -27.41 -6.22 -15.27
#